data_AF-A0A0M0HWA9-F1
#
_entry.id   AF-A0A0M0HWA9-F1
#
_cell.length_a   1.000
_cell.length_b   1.000
_cell.length_c   1.000
_cell.angle_alpha   90.00
_cell.angle_beta   90.00
_cell.angle_gamma   90.00
#
_symmetry.space_group_name_H-M   'P 1'
#
loop_
_entity.id
_entity.type
_entity.pdbx_description
1 polymer ?
#
loop_
_entity_poly.entity_id
_entity_poly.type
_entity_poly.pdbx_seq_one_letter_code
_entity_poly.pdbx_strand_id
1 'polypeptide(L)'
;MPSKGDLFSNVERSRFVIWLLVIVILLLSFIIAWQRVEEEARDSAYLVVSKRIIDRASHYKEQWLLAKQPNRLTIESRQLQFSDNGWLIPLTFDGKVSCEFWLKVLYPTERILESRPIEIVNNSSGDHYQCDYDYGQNRHIVIELINKQFSTRVVFVAL
;
A
#
# COMPACT_ATOMS: atom_id res chain seq x y z
N MET A 1 -1.60 1.20 72.27
CA MET A 1 -1.41 2.51 71.60
C MET A 1 -0.68 2.25 70.28
N PRO A 2 -1.35 2.28 69.12
CA PRO A 2 -0.67 2.07 67.85
C PRO A 2 0.10 3.35 67.48
N SER A 3 1.37 3.16 67.12
CA SER A 3 2.31 4.21 66.77
C SER A 3 1.87 4.92 65.48
N LYS A 4 1.73 6.25 65.52
CA LYS A 4 1.31 7.10 64.39
C LYS A 4 2.25 7.02 63.17
N GLY A 5 3.47 6.47 63.32
CA GLY A 5 4.48 6.38 62.26
C GLY A 5 4.12 5.46 61.09
N ASP A 6 3.40 4.36 61.33
CA ASP A 6 3.07 3.38 60.28
C ASP A 6 1.92 3.83 59.36
N LEU A 7 1.07 4.76 59.82
CA LEU A 7 -0.06 5.28 59.05
C LEU A 7 0.36 6.27 57.96
N PHE A 8 1.37 7.12 58.23
CA PHE A 8 1.85 8.10 57.25
C PHE A 8 2.65 7.45 56.12
N SER A 9 3.50 6.46 56.43
CA SER A 9 4.26 5.67 55.44
C SER A 9 3.37 4.98 54.40
N ASN A 10 2.25 4.39 54.85
CA ASN A 10 1.31 3.70 53.97
C ASN A 10 0.47 4.67 53.12
N VAL A 11 0.11 5.84 53.64
CA VAL A 11 -0.65 6.88 52.89
C VAL A 11 0.21 7.54 51.82
N GLU A 12 1.49 7.80 52.11
CA GLU A 12 2.41 8.39 51.13
C GLU A 12 2.75 7.40 50.02
N ARG A 13 3.03 6.13 50.34
CA ARG A 13 3.14 5.05 49.34
C ARG A 13 1.88 4.89 48.49
N SER A 14 0.69 4.96 49.10
CA SER A 14 -0.59 4.86 48.38
C SER A 14 -0.77 5.98 47.35
N ARG A 15 -0.40 7.22 47.69
CA ARG A 15 -0.45 8.36 46.76
C ARG A 15 0.48 8.20 45.56
N PHE A 16 1.69 7.69 45.77
CA PHE A 16 2.62 7.38 44.68
C PHE A 16 2.08 6.26 43.78
N VAL A 17 1.50 5.21 44.36
CA VAL A 17 0.90 4.10 43.60
C VAL A 17 -0.29 4.58 42.76
N ILE A 18 -1.14 5.44 43.31
CA ILE A 18 -2.29 6.02 42.58
C ILE A 18 -1.78 6.88 41.40
N TRP A 19 -0.78 7.74 41.63
CA TRP A 19 -0.22 8.57 40.56
C TRP A 19 0.45 7.75 39.45
N LEU A 20 1.21 6.72 39.83
CA LEU A 20 1.84 5.82 38.87
C LEU A 20 0.76 5.09 38.05
N LEU A 21 -0.31 4.63 38.68
CA LEU A 21 -1.43 3.98 38.00
C LEU A 21 -2.13 4.92 37.02
N VAL A 22 -2.36 6.18 37.39
CA VAL A 22 -2.91 7.19 36.47
C VAL A 22 -1.99 7.42 35.26
N ILE A 23 -0.69 7.56 35.48
CA ILE A 23 0.29 7.73 34.40
C ILE A 23 0.28 6.51 33.46
N VAL A 24 0.25 5.30 34.01
CA VAL A 24 0.18 4.06 33.22
C VAL A 24 -1.10 4.02 32.38
N ILE A 25 -2.26 4.37 32.95
CA ILE A 25 -3.53 4.43 32.19
C ILE A 25 -3.45 5.46 31.06
N LEU A 26 -2.87 6.63 31.32
CA LEU A 26 -2.69 7.67 30.30
C LEU A 26 -1.77 7.19 29.17
N LEU A 27 -0.64 6.55 29.50
CA LEU A 27 0.29 6.00 28.51
C LEU A 27 -0.38 4.90 27.68
N LEU A 28 -1.10 3.98 28.32
CA LEU A 28 -1.83 2.92 27.62
C LEU A 28 -2.90 3.50 26.67
N SER A 29 -3.67 4.49 27.15
CA SER A 29 -4.67 5.17 26.33
C SER A 29 -4.05 5.85 25.12
N PHE A 30 -2.90 6.52 25.32
CA PHE A 30 -2.15 7.16 24.25
C PHE A 30 -1.64 6.14 23.22
N ILE A 31 -1.05 5.03 23.67
CA ILE A 31 -0.55 3.97 22.77
C ILE A 31 -1.69 3.39 21.93
N ILE A 32 -2.86 3.11 22.53
CA ILE A 32 -4.02 2.57 21.81
C ILE A 32 -4.54 3.57 20.78
N ALA A 33 -4.64 4.85 21.15
CA ALA A 33 -5.07 5.89 20.21
C ALA A 33 -4.07 6.07 19.05
N TRP A 34 -2.77 6.04 19.34
CA TRP A 34 -1.71 6.17 18.35
C TRP A 34 -1.75 5.05 17.30
N GLN A 35 -1.92 3.79 17.74
CA GLN A 35 -2.00 2.63 16.85
C GLN A 35 -3.14 2.76 15.82
N ARG A 36 -4.30 3.28 16.24
CA ARG A 36 -5.43 3.50 15.34
C ARG A 36 -5.13 4.55 14.28
N VAL A 37 -4.53 5.67 14.69
CA VAL A 37 -4.17 6.75 13.76
C VAL A 37 -3.14 6.28 12.73
N GLU A 38 -2.16 5.49 13.16
CA GLU A 38 -1.13 4.95 12.27
C GLU A 38 -1.71 3.97 11.23
N GLU A 39 -2.70 3.17 11.61
CA GLU A 39 -3.42 2.28 10.69
C GLU A 39 -4.23 3.06 9.63
N GLU A 40 -4.99 4.08 10.02
CA GLU A 40 -5.77 4.92 9.10
C GLU A 40 -4.87 5.69 8.12
N ALA A 41 -3.75 6.22 8.62
CA ALA A 41 -2.75 6.91 7.80
C ALA A 41 -2.13 5.94 6.77
N ARG A 42 -1.87 4.69 7.18
CA ARG A 42 -1.35 3.66 6.29
C ARG A 42 -2.36 3.31 5.20
N ASP A 43 -3.63 3.08 5.53
CA ASP A 43 -4.68 2.80 4.53
C ASP A 43 -4.81 3.92 3.50
N SER A 44 -4.74 5.17 3.96
CA SER A 44 -4.72 6.34 3.09
C SER A 44 -3.52 6.34 2.12
N ALA A 45 -2.34 5.90 2.58
CA ALA A 45 -1.16 5.79 1.73
C ALA A 45 -1.36 4.77 0.60
N TYR A 46 -1.96 3.61 0.87
CA TYR A 46 -2.27 2.61 -0.17
C TYR A 46 -3.26 3.15 -1.21
N LEU A 47 -4.30 3.89 -0.77
CA LEU A 47 -5.25 4.52 -1.68
C LEU A 47 -4.58 5.56 -2.58
N VAL A 48 -3.67 6.38 -2.03
CA VAL A 48 -2.89 7.35 -2.81
C VAL A 48 -1.99 6.65 -3.83
N VAL A 49 -1.38 5.53 -3.48
CA VAL A 49 -0.55 4.75 -4.41
C VAL A 49 -1.39 4.15 -5.54
N SER A 50 -2.54 3.57 -5.22
CA SER A 50 -3.50 3.09 -6.22
C SER A 50 -3.88 4.19 -7.21
N LYS A 51 -4.21 5.39 -6.71
CA LYS A 51 -4.52 6.54 -7.57
C LYS A 51 -3.33 6.94 -8.44
N ARG A 52 -2.12 6.97 -7.88
CA ARG A 52 -0.90 7.31 -8.64
C ARG A 52 -0.61 6.30 -9.76
N ILE A 53 -0.87 5.02 -9.53
CA ILE A 53 -0.77 3.96 -10.56
C ILE A 53 -1.75 4.26 -11.70
N ILE A 54 -3.01 4.57 -11.39
CA ILE A 54 -4.04 4.91 -12.37
C ILE A 54 -3.67 6.17 -13.15
N ASP A 55 -3.21 7.22 -12.47
CA ASP A 55 -2.79 8.48 -13.09
C ASP A 55 -1.63 8.24 -14.06
N ARG A 56 -0.65 7.42 -13.67
CA ARG A 56 0.50 7.09 -14.52
C ARG A 56 0.11 6.20 -15.72
N ALA A 57 -0.78 5.22 -15.53
CA ALA A 57 -1.34 4.43 -16.62
C ALA A 57 -2.09 5.31 -17.63
N SER A 58 -2.89 6.26 -17.12
CA SER A 58 -3.66 7.20 -17.93
C SER A 58 -2.74 8.13 -18.73
N HIS A 59 -1.67 8.64 -18.12
CA HIS A 59 -0.65 9.42 -18.81
C HIS A 59 0.02 8.63 -19.95
N TYR A 60 0.33 7.34 -19.76
CA TYR A 60 0.85 6.52 -20.86
C TYR A 60 -0.16 6.32 -21.99
N LYS A 61 -1.43 6.17 -21.67
CA LYS A 61 -2.52 6.10 -22.66
C LYS A 61 -2.64 7.41 -23.45
N GLU A 62 -2.51 8.57 -22.80
CA GLU A 62 -2.49 9.87 -23.47
C GLU A 62 -1.30 9.99 -24.44
N GLN A 63 -0.11 9.58 -24.03
CA GLN A 63 1.06 9.57 -24.91
C GLN A 63 0.88 8.62 -26.10
N TRP A 64 0.29 7.45 -25.87
CA TRP A 64 -0.07 6.51 -26.94
C TRP A 64 -1.06 7.10 -27.94
N LEU A 65 -2.08 7.83 -27.46
CA LEU A 65 -3.03 8.56 -28.32
C LEU A 65 -2.31 9.63 -29.17
N LEU A 66 -1.44 10.43 -28.55
CA LEU A 66 -0.65 11.46 -29.24
C LEU A 66 0.33 10.88 -30.27
N ALA A 67 0.83 9.67 -30.03
CA ALA A 67 1.75 8.96 -30.91
C ALA A 67 1.07 8.25 -32.10
N LYS A 68 -0.24 8.49 -32.34
CA LYS A 68 -1.04 7.82 -33.38
C LYS A 68 -1.23 6.32 -33.15
N GLN A 69 -1.40 5.92 -31.89
CA GLN A 69 -1.84 4.58 -31.51
C GLN A 69 -0.91 3.43 -31.97
N PRO A 70 0.42 3.52 -31.74
CA PRO A 70 1.32 2.46 -32.14
C PRO A 70 1.21 1.25 -31.20
N ASN A 71 1.44 0.04 -31.70
CA ASN A 71 1.49 -1.16 -30.87
C ASN A 71 2.65 -1.13 -29.86
N ARG A 72 3.70 -0.36 -30.17
CA ARG A 72 4.90 -0.16 -29.35
C ARG A 72 5.27 1.30 -29.31
N LEU A 73 5.55 1.81 -28.11
CA LEU A 73 6.01 3.18 -27.93
C LEU A 73 7.21 3.19 -26.98
N THR A 74 8.25 3.94 -27.35
CA THR A 74 9.40 4.13 -26.47
C THR A 74 9.15 5.35 -25.58
N ILE A 75 8.99 5.10 -24.28
CA ILE A 75 8.78 6.14 -23.27
C ILE A 75 9.83 5.94 -22.18
N GLU A 76 10.52 7.01 -21.78
CA GLU A 76 11.58 6.95 -20.75
C GLU A 76 12.64 5.87 -21.05
N SER A 77 13.07 5.78 -22.33
CA SER A 77 14.04 4.76 -22.80
C SER A 77 13.61 3.30 -22.62
N ARG A 78 12.32 3.04 -22.37
CA ARG A 78 11.72 1.71 -22.28
C ARG A 78 10.77 1.49 -23.45
N GLN A 79 10.85 0.32 -24.10
CA GLN A 79 9.83 -0.09 -25.07
C GLN A 79 8.61 -0.62 -24.31
N LEU A 80 7.50 0.10 -24.43
CA LEU A 80 6.23 -0.23 -23.81
C LEU A 80 5.29 -0.80 -24.86
N GLN A 81 4.55 -1.84 -24.48
CA GLN A 81 3.52 -2.46 -25.30
C GLN A 81 2.15 -2.02 -24.81
N PHE A 82 1.23 -1.82 -25.74
CA PHE A 82 -0.13 -1.36 -25.46
C PHE A 82 -1.15 -2.35 -26.00
N SER A 83 -2.28 -2.45 -25.32
CA SER A 83 -3.47 -3.11 -25.84
C SER A 83 -4.08 -2.30 -26.98
N ASP A 84 -4.98 -2.92 -27.74
CA ASP A 84 -5.72 -2.27 -28.85
C ASP A 84 -6.48 -1.01 -28.44
N ASN A 85 -6.71 -0.80 -27.14
CA ASN A 85 -7.41 0.36 -26.61
C ASN A 85 -6.51 1.31 -25.80
N GLY A 86 -5.19 1.15 -25.94
CA GLY A 86 -4.20 2.09 -25.45
C GLY A 86 -3.79 1.94 -24.00
N TRP A 87 -4.12 0.82 -23.35
CA TRP A 87 -3.61 0.55 -22.01
C TRP A 87 -2.27 -0.16 -22.05
N LEU A 88 -1.37 0.21 -21.16
CA LEU A 88 -0.10 -0.47 -20.98
C LEU A 88 -0.33 -1.93 -20.54
N ILE A 89 0.17 -2.88 -21.31
CA ILE A 89 0.10 -4.32 -20.97
C ILE A 89 1.40 -4.79 -20.29
N PRO A 90 1.34 -5.78 -19.39
CA PRO A 90 2.50 -6.27 -18.64
C PRO A 90 3.42 -7.18 -19.48
N LEU A 91 3.58 -6.95 -20.78
CA LEU A 91 4.40 -7.80 -21.65
C LEU A 91 5.81 -7.28 -21.81
N THR A 92 6.80 -8.10 -21.46
CA THR A 92 8.21 -7.89 -21.79
C THR A 92 8.46 -8.04 -23.29
N PHE A 93 9.66 -7.67 -23.76
CA PHE A 93 10.02 -7.75 -25.17
C PHE A 93 9.89 -9.17 -25.76
N ASP A 94 10.13 -10.20 -24.95
CA ASP A 94 9.95 -11.61 -25.30
C ASP A 94 8.49 -12.10 -25.25
N GLY A 95 7.53 -11.20 -25.03
CA GLY A 95 6.10 -11.48 -25.03
C GLY A 95 5.59 -12.20 -23.77
N LYS A 96 6.40 -12.25 -22.70
CA LYS A 96 6.00 -12.86 -21.43
C LYS A 96 5.35 -11.83 -20.52
N VAL A 97 4.36 -12.27 -19.74
CA VAL A 97 3.76 -11.44 -18.69
C VAL A 97 4.76 -11.27 -17.56
N SER A 98 5.08 -10.03 -17.20
CA SER A 98 5.93 -9.66 -16.07
C SER A 98 5.23 -8.62 -15.20
N CYS A 99 4.72 -9.08 -14.05
CA CYS A 99 4.12 -8.21 -13.04
C CYS A 99 5.14 -7.25 -12.41
N GLU A 100 6.39 -7.67 -12.27
CA GLU A 100 7.49 -6.81 -11.79
C GLU A 100 7.75 -5.65 -12.75
N PHE A 101 7.84 -5.93 -14.06
CA PHE A 101 7.96 -4.90 -15.09
C PHE A 101 6.79 -3.92 -15.03
N TRP A 102 5.56 -4.44 -14.93
CA TRP A 102 4.35 -3.62 -14.92
C TRP A 102 4.33 -2.66 -13.72
N LEU A 103 4.68 -3.15 -12.53
CA LEU A 103 4.81 -2.33 -11.33
C LEU A 103 5.90 -1.28 -11.49
N LYS A 104 7.08 -1.66 -12.00
CA LYS A 104 8.21 -0.74 -12.17
C LYS A 104 7.94 0.39 -13.17
N VAL A 105 7.04 0.17 -14.12
CA VAL A 105 6.63 1.20 -15.09
C VAL A 105 5.52 2.07 -14.50
N LEU A 106 4.51 1.46 -13.88
CA LEU A 106 3.34 2.17 -13.33
C LEU A 106 3.60 2.87 -12.00
N TYR A 107 4.53 2.35 -11.19
CA TYR A 107 4.91 2.87 -9.89
C TYR A 107 6.39 2.65 -9.61
N PRO A 108 7.29 3.45 -10.22
CA PRO A 108 8.75 3.25 -10.16
C PRO A 108 9.36 3.32 -8.76
N THR A 109 8.68 3.94 -7.79
CA THR A 109 9.12 3.97 -6.40
C THR A 109 9.08 2.56 -5.79
N GLU A 110 8.15 1.71 -6.25
CA GLU A 110 7.91 0.33 -5.81
C GLU A 110 7.63 0.18 -4.30
N ARG A 111 7.66 1.28 -3.54
CA ARG A 111 7.53 1.32 -2.09
C ARG A 111 6.28 2.05 -1.65
N ILE A 112 5.62 1.51 -0.63
CA ILE A 112 4.50 2.16 0.05
C ILE A 112 4.94 2.38 1.48
N LEU A 113 5.05 3.65 1.88
CA LEU A 113 5.79 4.03 3.08
C LEU A 113 7.24 3.53 2.97
N GLU A 114 7.60 2.47 3.70
CA GLU A 114 8.94 1.87 3.71
C GLU A 114 8.96 0.40 3.23
N SER A 115 7.80 -0.18 2.85
CA SER A 115 7.72 -1.57 2.41
C SER A 115 7.73 -1.71 0.89
N ARG A 116 8.40 -2.75 0.40
CA ARG A 116 8.28 -3.27 -0.97
C ARG A 116 7.33 -4.47 -0.98
N PRO A 117 6.82 -4.90 -2.15
CA PRO A 117 6.08 -6.14 -2.24
C PRO A 117 6.95 -7.29 -1.70
N ILE A 118 6.38 -8.07 -0.79
CA ILE A 118 6.94 -9.30 -0.24
C ILE A 118 6.67 -10.44 -1.21
N GLU A 119 5.49 -10.43 -1.83
CA GLU A 119 5.07 -11.41 -2.84
C GLU A 119 4.44 -10.71 -4.04
N ILE A 120 4.70 -11.25 -5.23
CA ILE A 120 4.11 -10.79 -6.49
C ILE A 120 3.52 -12.01 -7.19
N VAL A 121 2.19 -12.04 -7.33
CA VAL A 121 1.47 -13.16 -7.94
C VAL A 121 0.91 -12.72 -9.29
N ASN A 122 1.23 -13.51 -10.33
CA ASN A 122 0.66 -13.35 -11.65
C ASN A 122 -0.60 -14.21 -11.80
N ASN A 123 -1.76 -13.57 -11.84
CA ASN A 123 -3.07 -14.20 -12.04
C ASN A 123 -3.61 -13.95 -13.46
N SER A 124 -2.73 -13.60 -14.40
CA SER A 124 -3.12 -13.31 -15.78
C SER A 124 -3.51 -14.58 -16.54
N SER A 125 -4.54 -14.48 -17.39
CA SER A 125 -5.04 -15.58 -18.21
C SER A 125 -5.56 -15.05 -19.55
N GLY A 126 -4.97 -15.52 -20.66
CA GLY A 126 -5.31 -15.03 -22.00
C GLY A 126 -5.12 -13.52 -22.12
N ASP A 127 -6.18 -12.81 -22.50
CA ASP A 127 -6.21 -11.34 -22.64
C ASP A 127 -6.57 -10.62 -21.33
N HIS A 128 -6.69 -11.35 -20.22
CA HIS A 128 -6.88 -10.78 -18.89
C HIS A 128 -5.55 -10.70 -18.17
N TYR A 129 -5.10 -9.49 -17.90
CA TYR A 129 -3.88 -9.26 -17.13
C TYR A 129 -4.25 -8.90 -15.70
N GLN A 130 -3.71 -9.64 -14.73
CA GLN A 130 -3.92 -9.37 -13.31
C GLN A 130 -2.66 -9.71 -12.53
N CYS A 131 -2.20 -8.74 -11.76
CA CYS A 131 -1.05 -8.87 -10.87
C CYS A 131 -1.43 -8.44 -9.46
N ASP A 132 -1.18 -9.32 -8.51
CA ASP A 132 -1.36 -9.08 -7.08
C ASP A 132 0.00 -8.79 -6.45
N TYR A 133 0.10 -7.67 -5.73
CA TYR A 133 1.29 -7.20 -5.05
C TYR A 133 1.01 -7.15 -3.55
N ASP A 134 1.52 -8.13 -2.82
CA ASP A 134 1.40 -8.21 -1.37
C ASP A 134 2.49 -7.37 -0.70
N TYR A 135 2.11 -6.34 0.04
CA TYR A 135 3.04 -5.49 0.78
C TYR A 135 3.15 -5.88 2.28
N GLY A 136 2.57 -7.02 2.64
CA GLY A 136 2.42 -7.50 4.00
C GLY A 136 1.34 -6.75 4.77
N GLN A 137 1.19 -7.11 6.05
CA GLN A 137 0.25 -6.44 6.97
C GLN A 137 -1.18 -6.44 6.43
N ASN A 138 -1.58 -7.56 5.79
CA ASN A 138 -2.92 -7.80 5.29
C ASN A 138 -3.38 -6.80 4.20
N ARG A 139 -2.44 -6.27 3.41
CA ARG A 139 -2.74 -5.28 2.38
C ARG A 139 -2.10 -5.68 1.06
N HIS A 140 -2.94 -5.76 0.03
CA HIS A 140 -2.52 -6.10 -1.32
C HIS A 140 -2.96 -5.01 -2.28
N ILE A 141 -2.13 -4.72 -3.28
CA ILE A 141 -2.54 -3.93 -4.44
C ILE A 141 -2.76 -4.91 -5.58
N VAL A 142 -3.94 -4.84 -6.19
CA VAL A 142 -4.23 -5.59 -7.41
C VAL A 142 -4.31 -4.61 -8.57
N ILE A 143 -3.44 -4.79 -9.56
CA ILE A 143 -3.50 -4.08 -10.84
C ILE A 143 -4.08 -5.07 -11.86
N GLU A 144 -5.08 -4.64 -12.61
CA GLU A 144 -5.73 -5.50 -13.59
C GLU A 144 -6.12 -4.72 -14.85
N LEU A 145 -6.08 -5.43 -15.97
CA LEU A 145 -6.60 -5.01 -17.27
C LEU A 145 -7.52 -6.13 -17.76
N ILE A 146 -8.81 -5.95 -17.54
CA ILE A 146 -9.86 -6.93 -17.84
C ILE A 146 -10.88 -6.24 -18.73
N ASN A 147 -11.33 -6.90 -19.81
CA ASN A 147 -12.33 -6.35 -20.73
C ASN A 147 -11.99 -4.93 -21.21
N LYS A 148 -10.71 -4.67 -21.53
CA LYS A 148 -10.23 -3.35 -21.99
C LYS A 148 -10.33 -2.25 -20.92
N GLN A 149 -10.60 -2.57 -19.67
CA GLN A 149 -10.64 -1.62 -18.57
C GLN A 149 -9.44 -1.82 -17.65
N PHE A 150 -8.64 -0.76 -17.50
CA PHE A 150 -7.56 -0.74 -16.53
C PHE A 150 -8.12 -0.31 -15.17
N SER A 151 -7.85 -1.09 -14.13
CA SER A 151 -8.22 -0.78 -12.75
C SER A 151 -7.10 -1.11 -11.78
N THR A 152 -7.13 -0.42 -10.65
CA THR A 152 -6.28 -0.73 -9.50
C THR A 152 -7.14 -0.69 -8.26
N ARG A 153 -7.01 -1.71 -7.42
CA ARG A 153 -7.75 -1.83 -6.16
C ARG A 153 -6.81 -2.18 -5.02
N VAL A 154 -7.15 -1.68 -3.84
CA VAL A 154 -6.49 -2.05 -2.59
C VAL A 154 -7.38 -3.08 -1.91
N VAL A 155 -6.82 -4.22 -1.54
CA VAL A 155 -7.51 -5.29 -0.81
C VAL A 155 -6.98 -5.29 0.61
N PHE A 156 -7.88 -5.11 1.57
CA PHE A 156 -7.61 -5.22 3.00
C PHE A 156 -8.14 -6.57 3.48
N VAL A 157 -7.24 -7.44 3.93
CA VAL A 157 -7.61 -8.76 4.46
C VAL A 157 -7.94 -8.59 5.95
N ALA A 158 -9.22 -8.69 6.31
CA ALA A 158 -9.58 -8.74 7.72
C ALA A 158 -9.05 -10.04 8.35
N LEU A 159 -8.39 -9.92 9.51
CA LEU A 159 -8.06 -11.04 10.40
C LEU A 159 -9.30 -11.50 11.18
#